data_AF-A0A814MJC6-F1
#
_entry.id   AF-A0A814MJC6-F1
#
_cell.length_a   1.000
_cell.length_b   1.000
_cell.length_c   1.000
_cell.angle_alpha   90.00
_cell.angle_beta   90.00
_cell.angle_gamma   90.00
#
_symmetry.space_group_name_H-M   'P 1'
#
loop_
_entity.id
_entity.type
_entity.pdbx_description
1 polymer ?
#
loop_
_entity_poly.entity_id
_entity_poly.type
_entity_poly.pdbx_seq_one_letter_code
_entity_poly.pdbx_strand_id
1 'polypeptide(L)'
;MSAKSLISNNKSDEARVESIVINKLIDDPQMKEMIVMEYEQLTPSQILNRFKQLANKQGNCLIPNWLSLVLCNLFLVFLFGLMAAAIMLAKDPPGQQKQITAAPLKANLSYNESCYTFDSSCSITLNLWCINDYCQCYNQLYYWNGVRCVKCPSTFYYNGSQCTCPSNLYLQGPTNTLCASYKTYTQSCTTYVLCDSSVGLYCDNGKCNCTYDYYWSSTGGSCVRYSSNTESCNSTVYCLPSNSIGNPTSLTCLNGTCQCPTSGKWYWAGDVCTQIKSYNGSCFSDQQCDGTLQLICSNSVCVCSGATAYGTWFWNGTQCVLCPLGWLNYGVYCYYNSPIPATQPVAREYCQQYGGDLLYIESQTEFNFIEPRAAPIIGSYNLAFVGYITLNSTSPGSFTWYNGKTFTGAHTPDVWWCEANSPYGYQPTYSYRSSATPQVQACGALQVYGGTNVCMNDWWCSASLPFISQ
;
A
#
# COMPACT_ATOMS: atom_id res chain seq x y z
N MET A 1 -37.69 -12.18 18.45
CA MET A 1 -38.92 -12.53 17.70
C MET A 1 -38.78 -12.04 16.26
N SER A 2 -39.41 -12.77 15.35
CA SER A 2 -39.19 -12.87 13.89
C SER A 2 -39.29 -11.58 13.07
N ALA A 3 -38.50 -11.55 12.00
CA ALA A 3 -38.77 -10.80 10.77
C ALA A 3 -40.02 -11.36 10.06
N LYS A 4 -40.91 -10.47 9.59
CA LYS A 4 -41.91 -10.74 8.53
C LYS A 4 -42.59 -9.43 8.12
N SER A 5 -42.04 -8.81 7.08
CA SER A 5 -42.71 -7.98 6.05
C SER A 5 -41.58 -7.23 5.36
N LEU A 6 -41.21 -7.50 4.12
CA LEU A 6 -41.95 -7.03 2.96
C LEU A 6 -41.42 -7.77 1.73
N ILE A 7 -42.28 -8.55 1.08
CA ILE A 7 -42.16 -8.82 -0.36
C ILE A 7 -43.52 -8.43 -0.94
N SER A 8 -43.54 -7.39 -1.77
CA SER A 8 -44.55 -7.24 -2.81
C SER A 8 -43.88 -6.81 -4.10
N ASN A 9 -44.07 -7.67 -5.09
CA ASN A 9 -43.69 -7.62 -6.50
C ASN A 9 -43.95 -6.28 -7.22
N ASN A 10 -43.01 -5.88 -8.08
CA ASN A 10 -43.13 -5.71 -9.56
C ASN A 10 -42.05 -4.73 -10.05
N LYS A 11 -41.07 -5.17 -10.84
CA LYS A 11 -41.04 -5.34 -12.32
C LYS A 11 -40.80 -4.02 -13.10
N SER A 12 -39.56 -3.86 -13.57
CA SER A 12 -39.02 -3.32 -14.85
C SER A 12 -37.56 -2.89 -14.52
N ASP A 13 -36.49 -3.12 -15.27
CA ASP A 13 -36.25 -3.37 -16.68
C ASP A 13 -34.94 -4.18 -16.85
N GLU A 14 -34.92 -5.04 -17.86
CA GLU A 14 -33.74 -5.78 -18.32
C GLU A 14 -32.72 -4.83 -18.97
N ALA A 15 -31.52 -4.72 -18.40
CA ALA A 15 -30.35 -4.19 -19.10
C ALA A 15 -29.47 -5.37 -19.58
N ARG A 16 -29.46 -5.56 -20.91
CA ARG A 16 -28.64 -6.52 -21.66
C ARG A 16 -27.15 -6.20 -21.50
N VAL A 17 -26.39 -7.07 -20.83
CA VAL A 17 -24.92 -7.01 -20.76
C VAL A 17 -24.34 -7.90 -21.87
N GLU A 18 -23.41 -7.38 -22.66
CA GLU A 18 -22.83 -8.04 -23.84
C GLU A 18 -22.06 -9.33 -23.50
N SER A 19 -22.29 -10.36 -24.32
CA SER A 19 -22.09 -11.78 -24.02
C SER A 19 -20.73 -12.38 -24.37
N ILE A 20 -19.67 -11.58 -24.53
CA ILE A 20 -18.34 -12.08 -24.96
C ILE A 20 -17.33 -12.16 -23.80
N VAL A 21 -17.50 -11.34 -22.76
CA VAL A 21 -16.63 -11.37 -21.57
C VAL A 21 -17.03 -12.50 -20.61
N ILE A 22 -18.32 -12.82 -20.53
CA ILE A 22 -18.86 -13.86 -19.63
C ILE A 22 -18.46 -15.27 -20.10
N ASN A 23 -18.46 -15.55 -21.40
CA ASN A 23 -18.16 -16.89 -21.92
C ASN A 23 -16.68 -17.29 -21.75
N LYS A 24 -15.77 -16.34 -21.50
CA LYS A 24 -14.37 -16.64 -21.16
C LYS A 24 -14.12 -16.86 -19.65
N LEU A 25 -15.08 -16.49 -18.80
CA LEU A 25 -15.02 -16.71 -17.35
C LEU A 25 -15.67 -18.05 -16.92
N ILE A 26 -16.48 -18.67 -17.78
CA ILE A 26 -17.31 -19.86 -17.46
C ILE A 26 -16.58 -21.21 -17.66
N ASP A 27 -15.42 -21.23 -18.33
CA ASP A 27 -14.69 -22.47 -18.63
C ASP A 27 -13.63 -22.87 -17.58
N ASP A 28 -13.52 -22.14 -16.47
CA ASP A 28 -12.66 -22.51 -15.33
C ASP A 28 -13.47 -23.30 -14.26
N PRO A 29 -13.13 -24.58 -14.00
CA PRO A 29 -13.81 -25.41 -13.02
C PRO A 29 -13.75 -24.87 -11.58
N GLN A 30 -12.72 -24.09 -11.22
CA GLN A 30 -12.59 -23.47 -9.89
C GLN A 30 -13.43 -22.20 -9.75
N MET A 31 -13.60 -21.44 -10.84
CA MET A 31 -14.41 -20.21 -10.82
C MET A 31 -15.91 -20.52 -10.83
N LYS A 32 -16.32 -21.64 -11.43
CA LYS A 32 -17.70 -22.14 -11.42
C LYS A 32 -18.18 -22.55 -10.01
N GLU A 33 -17.29 -23.02 -9.14
CA GLU A 33 -17.64 -23.29 -7.73
C GLU A 33 -17.72 -22.01 -6.87
N MET A 34 -16.97 -20.95 -7.22
CA MET A 34 -17.05 -19.65 -6.52
C MET A 34 -18.32 -18.86 -6.87
N ILE A 35 -18.73 -18.84 -8.15
CA ILE A 35 -19.93 -18.10 -8.58
C ILE A 35 -21.21 -18.70 -7.99
N VAL A 36 -21.23 -20.00 -7.69
CA VAL A 36 -22.37 -20.68 -7.05
C VAL A 36 -22.51 -20.31 -5.56
N MET A 37 -21.48 -19.74 -4.92
CA MET A 37 -21.55 -19.36 -3.49
C MET A 37 -22.19 -17.99 -3.24
N GLU A 38 -22.44 -17.18 -4.28
CA GLU A 38 -22.96 -15.82 -4.12
C GLU A 38 -24.50 -15.73 -4.26
N TYR A 39 -25.20 -16.85 -4.50
CA TYR A 39 -26.66 -16.86 -4.66
C TYR A 39 -27.42 -17.99 -3.93
N GLU A 40 -26.83 -18.65 -2.94
CA GLU A 40 -27.58 -19.55 -2.04
C GLU A 40 -27.30 -19.21 -0.56
N GLN A 41 -28.35 -18.91 0.21
CA GLN A 41 -28.25 -18.77 1.67
C GLN A 41 -27.98 -20.14 2.32
N LEU A 42 -26.71 -20.50 2.43
CA LEU A 42 -26.25 -21.75 3.04
C LEU A 42 -26.09 -21.61 4.56
N THR A 43 -26.49 -22.65 5.28
CA THR A 43 -26.35 -22.74 6.74
C THR A 43 -24.93 -23.14 7.16
N PRO A 44 -24.47 -22.79 8.39
CA PRO A 44 -23.10 -23.09 8.85
C PRO A 44 -22.70 -24.57 8.78
N SER A 45 -23.66 -25.49 8.91
CA SER A 45 -23.46 -26.94 8.77
C SER A 45 -23.21 -27.37 7.32
N GLN A 46 -23.79 -26.70 6.34
CA GLN A 46 -23.57 -26.96 4.91
C GLN A 46 -22.20 -26.44 4.46
N ILE A 47 -21.76 -25.30 4.98
CA ILE A 47 -20.41 -24.76 4.78
C ILE A 47 -19.37 -25.75 5.33
N LEU A 48 -19.55 -26.24 6.56
CA LEU A 48 -18.63 -27.18 7.20
C LEU A 48 -18.51 -28.51 6.44
N ASN A 49 -19.59 -29.02 5.86
CA ASN A 49 -19.55 -30.25 5.07
C ASN A 49 -18.85 -30.08 3.72
N ARG A 50 -18.95 -28.91 3.08
CA ARG A 50 -18.19 -28.63 1.84
C ARG A 50 -16.70 -28.45 2.11
N PHE A 51 -16.33 -27.81 3.22
CA PHE A 51 -14.94 -27.74 3.66
C PHE A 51 -14.34 -29.13 3.95
N LYS A 52 -15.12 -30.05 4.54
CA LYS A 52 -14.70 -31.44 4.74
C LYS A 52 -14.50 -32.21 3.43
N GLN A 53 -15.33 -31.97 2.42
CA GLN A 53 -15.19 -32.59 1.11
C GLN A 53 -13.98 -32.08 0.32
N LEU A 54 -13.67 -30.78 0.41
CA LEU A 54 -12.47 -30.16 -0.18
C LEU A 54 -11.18 -30.67 0.51
N ALA A 55 -11.19 -30.83 1.84
CA ALA A 55 -10.06 -31.38 2.59
C ALA A 55 -9.77 -32.85 2.23
N ASN A 56 -10.80 -33.67 1.99
CA ASN A 56 -10.64 -35.07 1.58
C ASN A 56 -10.09 -35.23 0.14
N LYS A 57 -10.31 -34.26 -0.76
CA LYS A 57 -9.73 -34.27 -2.12
C LYS A 57 -8.23 -33.90 -2.14
N GLN A 58 -7.71 -33.27 -1.09
CA GLN A 58 -6.30 -32.86 -0.98
C GLN A 58 -5.44 -33.78 -0.10
N GLY A 59 -5.96 -34.93 0.34
CA GLY A 59 -5.17 -35.96 1.02
C GLY A 59 -4.67 -35.62 2.43
N ASN A 60 -5.17 -34.54 3.06
CA ASN A 60 -4.79 -34.18 4.42
C ASN A 60 -5.86 -34.60 5.42
N CYS A 61 -5.60 -35.70 6.13
CA CYS A 61 -6.41 -36.16 7.26
C CYS A 61 -6.30 -35.15 8.42
N LEU A 62 -7.38 -34.41 8.70
CA LEU A 62 -7.56 -33.71 9.98
C LEU A 62 -8.21 -34.67 10.99
N ILE A 63 -7.39 -35.29 11.84
CA ILE A 63 -7.84 -36.06 13.00
C ILE A 63 -8.18 -35.06 14.13
N PRO A 64 -9.38 -35.12 14.76
CA PRO A 64 -9.70 -34.26 15.90
C PRO A 64 -8.90 -34.65 17.15
N ASN A 65 -8.32 -33.63 17.75
CA ASN A 65 -7.23 -33.64 18.73
C ASN A 65 -7.63 -34.06 20.17
N TRP A 66 -8.56 -35.00 20.34
CA TRP A 66 -9.01 -35.45 21.68
C TRP A 66 -8.96 -36.97 21.91
N LEU A 67 -8.84 -37.80 20.85
CA LEU A 67 -8.68 -39.25 21.01
C LEU A 67 -7.21 -39.68 21.19
N SER A 68 -6.25 -38.92 20.64
CA SER A 68 -4.82 -39.24 20.70
C SER A 68 -4.23 -39.06 22.12
N LEU A 69 -4.68 -38.04 22.85
CA LEU A 69 -4.26 -37.79 24.23
C LEU A 69 -4.79 -38.84 25.23
N VAL A 70 -5.96 -39.43 24.97
CA VAL A 70 -6.55 -40.45 25.85
C VAL A 70 -5.95 -41.83 25.59
N LEU A 71 -5.66 -42.17 24.33
CA LEU A 71 -5.04 -43.44 23.98
C LEU A 71 -3.54 -43.49 24.34
N CYS A 72 -2.82 -42.37 24.29
CA CYS A 72 -1.40 -42.33 24.68
C CYS A 72 -1.21 -42.49 26.20
N ASN A 73 -2.14 -41.95 27.01
CA ASN A 73 -2.10 -42.11 28.47
C ASN A 73 -2.52 -43.51 28.93
N LEU A 74 -3.45 -44.17 28.25
CA LEU A 74 -3.81 -45.57 28.54
C LEU A 74 -2.68 -46.55 28.19
N PHE A 75 -1.92 -46.28 27.13
CA PHE A 75 -0.77 -47.11 26.73
C PHE A 75 0.42 -46.99 27.70
N LEU A 76 0.65 -45.79 28.26
CA LEU A 76 1.69 -45.58 29.27
C LEU A 76 1.36 -46.23 30.62
N VAL A 77 0.08 -46.21 31.04
CA VAL A 77 -0.35 -46.90 32.27
C VAL A 77 -0.25 -48.43 32.12
N PHE A 78 -0.47 -48.97 30.92
CA PHE A 78 -0.31 -50.40 30.64
C PHE A 78 1.15 -50.85 30.59
N LEU A 79 2.06 -50.01 30.07
CA LEU A 79 3.51 -50.28 30.02
C LEU A 79 4.17 -50.24 31.41
N PHE A 80 3.75 -49.33 32.29
CA PHE A 80 4.25 -49.29 33.67
C PHE A 80 3.67 -50.41 34.55
N GLY A 81 2.47 -50.91 34.25
CA GLY A 81 1.88 -52.06 34.94
C GLY A 81 2.57 -53.39 34.65
N LEU A 82 3.10 -53.60 33.44
CA LEU A 82 3.75 -54.84 33.04
C LEU A 82 5.22 -54.95 33.51
N MET A 83 5.91 -53.84 33.76
CA MET A 83 7.26 -53.88 34.35
C MET A 83 7.25 -54.17 35.86
N ALA A 84 6.14 -53.89 36.56
CA ALA A 84 6.00 -54.22 37.99
C ALA A 84 5.69 -55.71 38.24
N ALA A 85 5.18 -56.44 37.24
CA ALA A 85 4.85 -57.86 37.36
C ALA A 85 6.01 -58.82 37.03
N ALA A 86 7.11 -58.32 36.43
CA ALA A 86 8.26 -59.16 36.08
C ALA A 86 9.34 -59.26 37.18
N ILE A 87 9.18 -58.57 38.32
CA ILE A 87 10.17 -58.54 39.41
C ILE A 87 9.83 -59.50 40.58
N MET A 88 8.70 -60.22 40.53
CA MET A 88 8.23 -61.03 41.67
C MET A 88 8.18 -62.55 41.45
N LEU A 89 8.86 -63.12 40.45
CA LEU A 89 9.02 -64.58 40.32
C LEU A 89 10.34 -64.98 39.63
N ALA A 90 11.44 -64.94 40.37
CA ALA A 90 12.64 -65.74 40.07
C ALA A 90 13.39 -66.00 41.38
N LYS A 91 12.91 -67.00 42.11
CA LYS A 91 13.63 -67.58 43.25
C LYS A 91 14.39 -68.78 42.69
N ASP A 92 15.72 -68.71 42.71
CA ASP A 92 16.58 -69.85 42.43
C ASP A 92 17.80 -69.86 43.39
N PRO A 93 18.44 -71.02 43.60
CA PRO A 93 18.81 -71.58 44.90
C PRO A 93 20.25 -71.23 45.37
N PRO A 94 20.63 -71.54 46.63
CA PRO A 94 21.91 -71.10 47.17
C PRO A 94 23.06 -72.00 46.70
N GLY A 95 24.12 -71.37 46.20
CA GLY A 95 25.41 -72.04 46.05
C GLY A 95 26.14 -71.70 44.76
N GLN A 96 26.93 -70.62 44.80
CA GLN A 96 28.33 -70.58 44.32
C GLN A 96 28.85 -69.14 44.44
N GLN A 97 29.75 -68.91 45.39
CA GLN A 97 30.54 -67.68 45.45
C GLN A 97 31.46 -67.63 44.21
N LYS A 98 31.13 -66.79 43.24
CA LYS A 98 32.13 -66.26 42.30
C LYS A 98 32.81 -65.08 43.00
N GLN A 99 34.07 -65.26 43.36
CA GLN A 99 34.96 -64.14 43.69
C GLN A 99 34.97 -63.17 42.52
N ILE A 100 34.37 -61.99 42.71
CA ILE A 100 34.66 -60.82 41.88
C ILE A 100 35.88 -60.17 42.52
N THR A 101 37.05 -60.38 41.92
CA THR A 101 38.22 -59.56 42.19
C THR A 101 37.92 -58.13 41.76
N ALA A 102 37.54 -57.29 42.73
CA ALA A 102 37.53 -55.85 42.52
C ALA A 102 38.95 -55.39 42.20
N ALA A 103 39.15 -54.81 41.01
CA ALA A 103 40.34 -54.02 40.75
C ALA A 103 40.40 -52.90 41.82
N PRO A 104 41.59 -52.53 42.32
CA PRO A 104 41.69 -51.48 43.32
C PRO A 104 41.08 -50.19 42.76
N LEU A 105 40.17 -49.57 43.51
CA LEU A 105 39.67 -48.22 43.24
C LEU A 105 40.89 -47.32 43.04
N LYS A 106 41.06 -46.81 41.82
CA LYS A 106 42.11 -45.86 41.49
C LYS A 106 41.78 -44.57 42.25
N ALA A 107 42.36 -44.41 43.43
CA ALA A 107 42.28 -43.15 44.16
C ALA A 107 42.94 -42.05 43.32
N ASN A 108 42.35 -40.85 43.30
CA ASN A 108 42.90 -39.66 42.63
C ASN A 108 42.62 -39.59 41.11
N LEU A 109 41.36 -39.78 40.71
CA LEU A 109 40.91 -39.63 39.32
C LEU A 109 41.06 -38.18 38.83
N SER A 110 41.47 -38.03 37.57
CA SER A 110 41.72 -36.77 36.85
C SER A 110 40.44 -36.20 36.23
N TYR A 111 40.51 -34.96 35.73
CA TYR A 111 39.37 -34.29 35.10
C TYR A 111 38.80 -35.13 33.95
N ASN A 112 37.47 -35.27 33.92
CA ASN A 112 36.69 -36.02 32.94
C ASN A 112 36.89 -37.55 32.95
N GLU A 113 37.55 -38.13 33.97
CA GLU A 113 37.50 -39.57 34.21
C GLU A 113 36.16 -39.96 34.86
N SER A 114 35.67 -41.16 34.52
CA SER A 114 34.40 -41.68 35.04
C SER A 114 34.51 -42.00 36.54
N CYS A 115 33.58 -41.52 37.33
CA CYS A 115 33.49 -41.76 38.77
C CYS A 115 32.13 -42.36 39.11
N TYR A 116 32.04 -43.08 40.23
CA TYR A 116 30.78 -43.61 40.72
C TYR A 116 30.19 -42.63 41.75
N THR A 117 28.90 -42.32 41.59
CA THR A 117 28.16 -41.50 42.56
C THR A 117 28.39 -42.01 43.98
N PHE A 118 28.66 -41.09 44.92
CA PHE A 118 28.98 -41.32 46.35
C PHE A 118 30.42 -41.69 46.73
N ASP A 119 31.36 -41.77 45.79
CA ASP A 119 32.76 -42.07 46.10
C ASP A 119 33.68 -40.83 45.99
N SER A 120 34.61 -40.67 46.94
CA SER A 120 35.62 -39.60 46.96
C SER A 120 36.80 -39.90 46.04
N SER A 121 36.54 -40.55 44.91
CA SER A 121 37.57 -41.06 44.00
C SER A 121 38.21 -39.95 43.15
N CYS A 122 37.50 -38.83 42.94
CA CYS A 122 38.00 -37.67 42.21
C CYS A 122 39.08 -36.92 43.02
N SER A 123 40.09 -36.40 42.32
CA SER A 123 41.21 -35.73 42.97
C SER A 123 40.81 -34.47 43.73
N ILE A 124 40.90 -34.55 45.07
CA ILE A 124 40.59 -33.45 45.99
C ILE A 124 41.63 -32.32 45.84
N THR A 125 42.90 -32.67 45.57
CA THR A 125 43.98 -31.71 45.31
C THR A 125 43.75 -30.88 44.04
N LEU A 126 42.95 -31.40 43.11
CA LEU A 126 42.56 -30.75 41.87
C LEU A 126 41.19 -30.05 41.97
N ASN A 127 40.55 -30.08 43.16
CA ASN A 127 39.20 -29.57 43.43
C ASN A 127 38.12 -30.21 42.53
N LEU A 128 38.25 -31.50 42.23
CA LEU A 128 37.31 -32.27 41.41
C LEU A 128 36.27 -32.99 42.27
N TRP A 129 35.05 -33.06 41.75
CA TRP A 129 33.89 -33.70 42.37
C TRP A 129 33.20 -34.58 41.34
N CYS A 130 32.60 -35.67 41.80
CA CYS A 130 31.84 -36.55 40.92
C CYS A 130 30.48 -35.93 40.61
N ILE A 131 30.28 -35.47 39.37
CA ILE A 131 29.04 -34.85 38.89
C ILE A 131 28.65 -35.57 37.60
N ASN A 132 27.44 -36.12 37.56
CA ASN A 132 26.91 -36.90 36.43
C ASN A 132 27.87 -38.02 35.98
N ASP A 133 28.40 -38.80 36.92
CA ASP A 133 29.33 -39.91 36.67
C ASP A 133 30.72 -39.53 36.10
N TYR A 134 31.08 -38.24 36.12
CA TYR A 134 32.42 -37.76 35.71
C TYR A 134 33.06 -36.83 36.75
N CYS A 135 34.38 -36.86 36.88
CA CYS A 135 35.13 -35.92 37.72
C CYS A 135 35.15 -34.54 37.07
N GLN A 136 34.38 -33.60 37.63
CA GLN A 136 34.20 -32.23 37.15
C GLN A 136 34.44 -31.21 38.27
N CYS A 137 34.50 -29.92 37.94
CA CYS A 137 34.63 -28.88 38.96
C CYS A 137 33.31 -28.72 39.75
N TYR A 138 33.43 -28.39 41.05
CA TYR A 138 32.34 -28.42 42.05
C TYR A 138 31.02 -27.76 41.64
N ASN A 139 31.06 -26.65 40.89
CA ASN A 139 29.89 -25.97 40.35
C ASN A 139 30.28 -25.02 39.21
N GLN A 140 29.28 -24.34 38.63
CA GLN A 140 29.47 -23.34 37.57
C GLN A 140 30.33 -22.13 37.98
N LEU A 141 30.78 -21.99 39.21
CA LEU A 141 31.72 -20.94 39.62
C LEU A 141 33.18 -21.36 39.43
N TYR A 142 33.46 -22.59 38.99
CA TYR A 142 34.81 -23.11 38.79
C TYR A 142 34.96 -23.69 37.38
N TYR A 143 36.14 -23.51 36.79
CA TYR A 143 36.49 -24.05 35.48
C TYR A 143 37.82 -24.81 35.53
N TRP A 144 38.01 -25.75 34.61
CA TRP A 144 39.24 -26.50 34.49
C TRP A 144 40.25 -25.72 33.64
N ASN A 145 41.42 -25.38 34.21
CA ASN A 145 42.45 -24.62 33.48
C ASN A 145 43.52 -25.51 32.80
N GLY A 146 43.30 -26.82 32.72
CA GLY A 146 44.30 -27.79 32.26
C GLY A 146 45.14 -28.41 33.37
N VAL A 147 45.17 -27.80 34.55
CA VAL A 147 45.95 -28.27 35.72
C VAL A 147 45.06 -28.55 36.93
N ARG A 148 44.13 -27.65 37.26
CA ARG A 148 43.20 -27.77 38.40
C ARG A 148 41.91 -26.99 38.18
N CYS A 149 40.89 -27.24 39.00
CA CYS A 149 39.70 -26.38 39.03
C CYS A 149 40.03 -25.03 39.70
N VAL A 150 39.81 -23.95 38.95
CA VAL A 150 40.04 -22.56 39.37
C VAL A 150 38.70 -21.85 39.44
N LYS A 151 38.48 -21.04 40.49
CA LYS A 151 37.27 -20.25 40.64
C LYS A 151 37.24 -19.12 39.60
N CYS A 152 36.14 -18.94 38.90
CA CYS A 152 35.88 -17.75 38.11
C CYS A 152 35.95 -16.49 39.01
N PRO A 153 36.32 -15.31 38.47
CA PRO A 153 36.30 -14.05 39.21
C PRO A 153 34.95 -13.82 39.89
N SER A 154 34.94 -13.11 41.03
CA SER A 154 33.71 -12.80 41.76
C SER A 154 32.68 -12.19 40.82
N THR A 155 31.46 -12.77 40.80
CA THR A 155 30.29 -12.48 39.93
C THR A 155 30.21 -13.17 38.57
N PHE A 156 31.17 -14.03 38.19
CA PHE A 156 31.15 -14.77 36.92
C PHE A 156 30.69 -16.21 37.09
N TYR A 157 30.13 -16.80 36.03
CA TYR A 157 29.85 -18.24 35.94
C TYR A 157 30.46 -18.83 34.67
N TYR A 158 30.83 -20.10 34.71
CA TYR A 158 31.39 -20.86 33.61
C TYR A 158 30.25 -21.45 32.76
N ASN A 159 30.19 -21.06 31.49
CA ASN A 159 29.16 -21.50 30.56
C ASN A 159 29.53 -22.77 29.76
N GLY A 160 30.67 -23.40 30.08
CA GLY A 160 31.20 -24.56 29.34
C GLY A 160 32.43 -24.25 28.49
N SER A 161 32.70 -22.98 28.15
CA SER A 161 33.91 -22.56 27.42
C SER A 161 34.71 -21.47 28.14
N GLN A 162 34.05 -20.48 28.75
CA GLN A 162 34.70 -19.38 29.45
C GLN A 162 33.86 -18.87 30.63
N CYS A 163 34.49 -18.15 31.56
CA CYS A 163 33.79 -17.43 32.62
C CYS A 163 33.09 -16.20 32.01
N THR A 164 31.76 -16.14 32.08
CA THR A 164 30.93 -15.04 31.55
C THR A 164 30.10 -14.37 32.64
N CYS A 165 29.67 -13.13 32.39
CA CYS A 165 28.73 -12.45 33.26
C CYS A 165 27.31 -13.03 33.10
N PRO A 166 26.50 -13.04 34.17
CA PRO A 166 25.05 -13.25 34.11
C PRO A 166 24.39 -12.40 33.03
N SER A 167 23.32 -12.91 32.41
CA SER A 167 22.64 -12.25 31.28
C SER A 167 22.09 -10.84 31.57
N ASN A 168 21.97 -10.46 32.85
CA ASN A 168 21.54 -9.14 33.32
C ASN A 168 22.70 -8.21 33.73
N LEU A 169 23.96 -8.60 33.49
CA LEU A 169 25.16 -7.83 33.80
C LEU A 169 26.10 -7.78 32.59
N TYR A 170 26.86 -6.69 32.44
CA TYR A 170 27.88 -6.56 31.40
C TYR A 170 29.30 -6.59 31.97
N LEU A 171 30.26 -6.91 31.10
CA LEU A 171 31.70 -6.92 31.39
C LEU A 171 32.25 -5.49 31.52
N GLN A 172 32.78 -5.14 32.69
CA GLN A 172 33.35 -3.83 32.97
C GLN A 172 34.88 -3.88 33.10
N GLY A 173 35.55 -2.92 32.44
CA GLY A 173 36.97 -2.61 32.63
C GLY A 173 37.92 -3.22 31.59
N PRO A 174 39.15 -2.70 31.46
CA PRO A 174 40.13 -3.14 30.45
C PRO A 174 40.62 -4.59 30.63
N THR A 175 40.44 -5.15 31.83
CA THR A 175 40.82 -6.53 32.17
C THR A 175 39.65 -7.52 32.12
N ASN A 176 38.41 -7.08 31.84
CA ASN A 176 37.22 -7.93 31.77
C ASN A 176 36.97 -8.79 33.03
N THR A 177 37.37 -8.32 34.22
CA THR A 177 37.34 -9.09 35.47
C THR A 177 36.15 -8.79 36.39
N LEU A 178 35.24 -7.91 36.01
CA LEU A 178 34.10 -7.49 36.85
C LEU A 178 32.81 -7.44 36.03
N CYS A 179 31.70 -7.93 36.61
CA CYS A 179 30.37 -7.76 36.05
C CYS A 179 29.65 -6.58 36.71
N ALA A 180 29.02 -5.73 35.91
CA ALA A 180 28.29 -4.55 36.37
C ALA A 180 26.85 -4.55 35.85
N SER A 181 25.93 -3.95 36.61
CA SER A 181 24.54 -3.80 36.19
C SER A 181 24.43 -2.83 35.03
N TYR A 182 23.60 -3.19 34.04
CA TYR A 182 23.26 -2.31 32.94
C TYR A 182 22.68 -0.97 33.44
N LYS A 183 22.95 0.07 32.66
CA LYS A 183 22.43 1.42 32.88
C LYS A 183 20.96 1.49 32.50
N THR A 184 20.16 2.11 33.37
CA THR A 184 18.72 2.26 33.20
C THR A 184 18.36 3.57 32.50
N TYR A 185 17.06 3.77 32.21
CA TYR A 185 16.55 4.94 31.50
C TYR A 185 17.10 6.27 32.06
N THR A 186 17.56 7.16 31.18
CA THR A 186 18.18 8.48 31.44
C THR A 186 19.56 8.48 32.10
N GLN A 187 20.12 7.34 32.47
CA GLN A 187 21.47 7.28 33.02
C GLN A 187 22.53 7.56 31.95
N SER A 188 23.62 8.20 32.35
CA SER A 188 24.72 8.53 31.43
C SER A 188 25.42 7.28 30.89
N CYS A 189 25.70 7.30 29.60
CA CYS A 189 26.39 6.24 28.87
C CYS A 189 27.40 6.85 27.89
N THR A 190 28.43 6.07 27.55
CA THR A 190 29.40 6.40 26.49
C THR A 190 29.23 5.52 25.26
N THR A 191 28.68 4.32 25.43
CA THR A 191 28.44 3.34 24.37
C THR A 191 27.14 2.57 24.63
N TYR A 192 26.53 2.03 23.58
CA TYR A 192 25.24 1.34 23.65
C TYR A 192 25.26 0.07 24.51
N VAL A 193 26.41 -0.62 24.59
CA VAL A 193 26.58 -1.86 25.38
C VAL A 193 26.39 -1.65 26.89
N LEU A 194 26.41 -0.41 27.35
CA LEU A 194 26.22 -0.08 28.76
C LEU A 194 24.75 -0.02 29.15
N CYS A 195 23.85 0.20 28.20
CA CYS A 195 22.41 0.34 28.45
C CYS A 195 21.72 -1.03 28.45
N ASP A 196 20.64 -1.15 29.24
CA ASP A 196 19.88 -2.39 29.32
C ASP A 196 19.07 -2.65 28.04
N SER A 197 19.64 -3.47 27.15
CA SER A 197 19.00 -3.84 25.89
C SER A 197 17.80 -4.76 26.06
N SER A 198 17.65 -5.44 27.21
CA SER A 198 16.51 -6.32 27.48
C SER A 198 15.19 -5.54 27.58
N VAL A 199 15.27 -4.26 27.91
CA VAL A 199 14.15 -3.31 27.95
C VAL A 199 14.17 -2.32 26.77
N GLY A 200 15.01 -2.56 25.76
CA GLY A 200 15.08 -1.78 24.52
C GLY A 200 15.86 -0.46 24.62
N LEU A 201 16.70 -0.28 25.65
CA LEU A 201 17.52 0.93 25.78
C LEU A 201 18.80 0.83 24.95
N TYR A 202 19.24 1.97 24.43
CA TYR A 202 20.54 2.16 23.77
C TYR A 202 21.10 3.53 24.16
N CYS A 203 22.39 3.74 23.89
CA CYS A 203 23.03 5.00 24.22
C CYS A 203 22.75 6.04 23.13
N ASP A 204 21.94 7.03 23.46
CA ASP A 204 21.57 8.16 22.60
C ASP A 204 21.96 9.47 23.28
N ASN A 205 22.73 10.31 22.59
CA ASN A 205 23.18 11.60 23.09
C ASN A 205 23.79 11.54 24.52
N GLY A 206 24.53 10.46 24.80
CA GLY A 206 25.21 10.26 26.08
C GLY A 206 24.30 9.78 27.23
N LYS A 207 23.04 9.41 26.96
CA LYS A 207 22.11 8.82 27.94
C LYS A 207 21.46 7.55 27.40
N CYS A 208 21.11 6.62 28.29
CA CYS A 208 20.32 5.46 27.91
C CYS A 208 18.88 5.88 27.63
N ASN A 209 18.44 5.75 26.38
CA ASN A 209 17.13 6.18 25.90
C ASN A 209 16.51 5.11 24.99
N CYS A 210 15.22 5.26 24.69
CA CYS A 210 14.50 4.45 23.70
C CYS A 210 14.75 4.96 22.30
N THR A 211 14.81 4.05 21.32
CA THR A 211 15.08 4.40 19.91
C THR A 211 14.02 5.35 19.40
N TYR A 212 14.30 6.06 18.31
CA TYR A 212 13.42 7.12 17.82
C TYR A 212 11.94 6.71 17.68
N ASP A 213 11.67 5.47 17.25
CA ASP A 213 10.31 4.95 17.09
C ASP A 213 9.67 4.42 18.39
N TYR A 214 10.31 4.63 19.54
CA TYR A 214 9.93 4.06 20.84
C TYR A 214 9.93 5.13 21.94
N TYR A 215 9.01 5.01 22.89
CA TYR A 215 8.98 5.78 24.12
C TYR A 215 9.19 4.91 25.35
N TRP A 216 9.64 5.52 26.44
CA TRP A 216 9.77 4.82 27.71
C TRP A 216 8.43 4.73 28.43
N SER A 217 7.94 3.50 28.65
CA SER A 217 6.75 3.25 29.47
C SER A 217 7.15 3.09 30.94
N SER A 218 6.80 4.05 31.79
CA SER A 218 7.04 3.95 33.23
C SER A 218 6.25 2.81 33.90
N THR A 219 5.07 2.50 33.38
CA THR A 219 4.24 1.39 33.87
C THR A 219 4.79 0.02 33.47
N GLY A 220 5.33 -0.10 32.24
CA GLY A 220 5.90 -1.35 31.73
C GLY A 220 7.37 -1.55 32.07
N GLY A 221 8.09 -0.46 32.42
CA GLY A 221 9.53 -0.49 32.66
C GLY A 221 10.36 -0.81 31.41
N SER A 222 9.85 -0.48 30.21
CA SER A 222 10.51 -0.80 28.95
C SER A 222 10.17 0.18 27.83
N CYS A 223 10.98 0.16 26.77
CA CYS A 223 10.74 0.90 25.54
C CYS A 223 9.61 0.24 24.73
N VAL A 224 8.57 1.03 24.44
CA VAL A 224 7.38 0.61 23.69
C VAL A 224 7.30 1.43 22.41
N ARG A 225 6.97 0.77 21.30
CA ARG A 225 6.83 1.42 19.99
C ARG A 225 5.72 2.47 20.04
N TYR A 226 5.93 3.64 19.43
CA TYR A 226 4.85 4.59 19.19
C TYR A 226 3.81 4.00 18.23
N SER A 227 2.55 4.39 18.40
CA SER A 227 1.47 4.10 17.47
C SER A 227 1.67 4.87 16.16
N SER A 228 1.63 4.16 15.03
CA SER A 228 1.75 4.72 13.69
C SER A 228 0.41 5.25 13.15
N ASN A 229 0.40 5.83 11.95
CA ASN A 229 -0.82 6.39 11.36
C ASN A 229 -1.93 5.32 11.27
N THR A 230 -3.15 5.69 11.66
CA THR A 230 -4.35 4.83 11.79
C THR A 230 -4.31 3.79 12.91
N GLU A 231 -3.20 3.62 13.62
CA GLU A 231 -3.14 2.74 14.79
C GLU A 231 -3.85 3.36 16.00
N SER A 232 -4.36 2.52 16.90
CA SER A 232 -5.11 2.96 18.07
C SER A 232 -4.24 3.74 19.07
N CYS A 233 -4.85 4.72 19.73
CA CYS A 233 -4.20 5.53 20.75
C CYS A 233 -5.21 6.00 21.81
N ASN A 234 -4.71 6.24 23.02
CA ASN A 234 -5.48 6.85 24.10
C ASN A 234 -5.07 8.31 24.37
N SER A 235 -3.93 8.73 23.84
CA SER A 235 -3.36 10.07 24.02
C SER A 235 -2.33 10.34 22.92
N THR A 236 -2.16 11.60 22.55
CA THR A 236 -1.20 12.05 21.52
C THR A 236 0.24 11.69 21.86
N VAL A 237 0.59 11.56 23.14
CA VAL A 237 1.95 11.18 23.57
C VAL A 237 2.35 9.77 23.10
N TYR A 238 1.38 8.93 22.75
CA TYR A 238 1.63 7.58 22.25
C TYR A 238 1.76 7.52 20.72
N CYS A 239 1.46 8.60 20.01
CA CYS A 239 1.58 8.66 18.57
C CYS A 239 3.00 9.02 18.15
N LEU A 240 3.43 8.55 16.98
CA LEU A 240 4.77 8.81 16.46
C LEU A 240 5.03 10.33 16.36
N PRO A 241 6.08 10.86 17.04
CA PRO A 241 6.44 12.26 16.95
C PRO A 241 7.05 12.60 15.59
N SER A 242 7.12 13.90 15.28
CA SER A 242 7.83 14.39 14.09
C SER A 242 9.32 14.53 14.37
N ASN A 243 10.14 14.09 13.43
CA ASN A 243 11.60 14.21 13.45
C ASN A 243 12.11 15.64 13.14
N SER A 244 11.22 16.53 12.70
CA SER A 244 11.60 17.82 12.14
C SER A 244 11.73 18.88 13.24
N ILE A 245 12.96 19.29 13.52
CA ILE A 245 13.26 20.43 14.42
C ILE A 245 12.58 21.69 13.84
N GLY A 246 11.51 22.16 14.47
CA GLY A 246 10.83 23.41 14.14
C GLY A 246 9.56 23.32 13.29
N ASN A 247 9.00 22.13 13.02
CA ASN A 247 7.73 22.00 12.31
C ASN A 247 6.78 20.98 13.02
N PRO A 248 5.64 21.41 13.60
CA PRO A 248 4.90 20.66 14.62
C PRO A 248 3.92 19.61 14.06
N THR A 249 4.14 19.09 12.86
CA THR A 249 3.16 18.21 12.22
C THR A 249 3.44 16.74 12.56
N SER A 250 3.41 16.44 13.86
CA SER A 250 3.39 15.07 14.38
C SER A 250 1.97 14.49 14.29
N LEU A 251 1.87 13.16 14.41
CA LEU A 251 0.57 12.53 14.59
C LEU A 251 -0.08 13.00 15.90
N THR A 252 -1.40 13.10 15.88
CA THR A 252 -2.24 13.45 17.03
C THR A 252 -3.26 12.35 17.25
N CYS A 253 -3.60 12.09 18.51
CA CYS A 253 -4.61 11.09 18.81
C CYS A 253 -6.00 11.69 18.60
N LEU A 254 -6.65 11.29 17.51
CA LEU A 254 -7.97 11.78 17.09
C LEU A 254 -8.92 10.60 17.00
N ASN A 255 -10.05 10.70 17.72
CA ASN A 255 -11.07 9.65 17.76
C ASN A 255 -10.52 8.25 18.09
N GLY A 256 -9.49 8.19 18.94
CA GLY A 256 -8.86 6.94 19.37
C GLY A 256 -7.86 6.34 18.37
N THR A 257 -7.47 7.08 17.32
CA THR A 257 -6.44 6.67 16.36
C THR A 257 -5.43 7.77 16.10
N CYS A 258 -4.17 7.42 15.83
CA CYS A 258 -3.14 8.39 15.48
C CYS A 258 -3.34 8.86 14.05
N GLN A 259 -3.54 10.16 13.87
CA GLN A 259 -3.83 10.79 12.57
C GLN A 259 -3.15 12.14 12.48
N CYS A 260 -2.96 12.65 11.26
CA CYS A 260 -2.47 14.01 11.09
C CYS A 260 -3.44 15.04 11.70
N PRO A 261 -2.92 16.19 12.18
CA PRO A 261 -3.75 17.20 12.82
C PRO A 261 -4.89 17.70 11.93
N THR A 262 -6.02 18.10 12.53
CA THR A 262 -7.16 18.67 11.80
C THR A 262 -7.01 20.15 11.46
N SER A 263 -6.03 20.84 12.05
CA SER A 263 -5.70 22.23 11.74
C SER A 263 -4.94 22.30 10.40
N GLY A 264 -5.66 22.06 9.30
CA GLY A 264 -5.15 22.08 7.94
C GLY A 264 -5.39 20.78 7.18
N LYS A 265 -4.97 20.77 5.91
CA LYS A 265 -5.06 19.60 5.03
C LYS A 265 -3.70 18.91 4.97
N TRP A 266 -3.60 17.75 5.61
CA TRP A 266 -2.35 17.01 5.79
C TRP A 266 -2.51 15.56 5.37
N TYR A 267 -1.43 14.98 4.85
CA TYR A 267 -1.31 13.54 4.62
C TYR A 267 -0.08 13.00 5.35
N TRP A 268 -0.09 11.71 5.66
CA TRP A 268 1.04 11.05 6.31
C TRP A 268 2.08 10.61 5.28
N ALA A 269 3.30 11.16 5.35
CA ALA A 269 4.39 10.84 4.43
C ALA A 269 5.23 9.62 4.86
N GLY A 270 4.95 9.03 6.03
CA GLY A 270 5.67 7.89 6.60
C GLY A 270 6.35 8.19 7.93
N ASP A 271 6.83 9.42 8.09
CA ASP A 271 7.56 9.93 9.26
C ASP A 271 7.06 11.31 9.74
N VAL A 272 6.43 12.08 8.84
CA VAL A 272 5.89 13.41 9.14
C VAL A 272 4.56 13.66 8.41
N CYS A 273 3.68 14.44 9.03
CA CYS A 273 2.49 14.95 8.36
C CYS A 273 2.87 16.11 7.43
N THR A 274 2.58 15.95 6.14
CA THR A 274 2.93 16.89 5.08
C THR A 274 1.69 17.52 4.47
N GLN A 275 1.78 18.76 4.01
CA GLN A 275 0.64 19.45 3.41
C GLN A 275 0.18 18.74 2.13
N ILE A 276 -1.13 18.56 2.03
CA ILE A 276 -1.81 18.10 0.82
C ILE A 276 -1.60 19.11 -0.31
N LYS A 277 -1.49 18.61 -1.54
CA LYS A 277 -1.28 19.35 -2.77
C LYS A 277 -2.61 19.63 -3.48
N SER A 278 -2.73 20.85 -4.02
CA SER A 278 -3.85 21.28 -4.84
C SER A 278 -3.70 20.80 -6.30
N TYR A 279 -4.69 21.14 -7.13
CA TYR A 279 -4.62 20.90 -8.59
C TYR A 279 -3.30 21.40 -9.18
N ASN A 280 -2.74 20.61 -10.10
CA ASN A 280 -1.44 20.81 -10.75
C ASN A 280 -0.21 20.79 -9.81
N GLY A 281 -0.39 20.42 -8.53
CA GLY A 281 0.72 20.19 -7.61
C GLY A 281 1.47 18.89 -7.93
N SER A 282 2.79 18.89 -7.83
CA SER A 282 3.59 17.67 -8.04
C SER A 282 3.29 16.59 -7.00
N CYS A 283 3.17 15.35 -7.45
CA CYS A 283 2.83 14.21 -6.62
C CYS A 283 3.53 12.92 -7.08
N PHE A 284 3.54 11.93 -6.17
CA PHE A 284 4.03 10.57 -6.35
C PHE A 284 2.95 9.53 -6.02
N SER A 285 1.92 9.90 -5.24
CA SER A 285 0.79 9.04 -4.88
C SER A 285 -0.47 9.87 -4.61
N ASP A 286 -1.64 9.24 -4.74
CA ASP A 286 -2.95 9.90 -4.58
C ASP A 286 -3.14 10.55 -3.21
N GLN A 287 -2.53 10.00 -2.16
CA GLN A 287 -2.60 10.52 -0.79
C GLN A 287 -2.03 11.94 -0.66
N GLN A 288 -1.15 12.33 -1.57
CA GLN A 288 -0.56 13.67 -1.59
C GLN A 288 -1.51 14.71 -2.18
N CYS A 289 -2.54 14.29 -2.91
CA CYS A 289 -3.50 15.16 -3.56
C CYS A 289 -4.74 15.38 -2.70
N ASP A 290 -5.40 16.52 -2.88
CA ASP A 290 -6.60 16.86 -2.12
C ASP A 290 -7.80 16.00 -2.53
N GLY A 291 -7.97 14.87 -1.84
CA GLY A 291 -9.09 13.95 -2.04
C GLY A 291 -10.46 14.59 -1.78
N THR A 292 -10.55 15.66 -0.99
CA THR A 292 -11.82 16.39 -0.81
C THR A 292 -12.28 17.09 -2.09
N LEU A 293 -11.34 17.34 -3.00
CA LEU A 293 -11.57 17.93 -4.33
C LEU A 293 -11.60 16.87 -5.43
N GLN A 294 -11.59 15.57 -5.08
CA GLN A 294 -11.53 14.44 -6.03
C GLN A 294 -10.27 14.44 -6.91
N LEU A 295 -9.15 14.93 -6.37
CA LEU A 295 -7.86 14.91 -7.05
C LEU A 295 -7.14 13.57 -6.84
N ILE A 296 -6.52 13.08 -7.90
CA ILE A 296 -5.65 11.89 -7.91
C ILE A 296 -4.28 12.28 -8.47
N CYS A 297 -3.27 11.45 -8.19
CA CYS A 297 -1.95 11.62 -8.78
C CYS A 297 -1.88 10.90 -10.13
N SER A 298 -1.77 11.68 -11.20
CA SER A 298 -1.60 11.13 -12.55
C SER A 298 -0.51 11.90 -13.28
N ASN A 299 0.42 11.18 -13.91
CA ASN A 299 1.60 11.77 -14.57
C ASN A 299 2.39 12.72 -13.65
N SER A 300 2.55 12.34 -12.38
CA SER A 300 3.28 13.10 -11.35
C SER A 300 2.68 14.46 -10.99
N VAL A 301 1.41 14.71 -11.32
CA VAL A 301 0.67 15.91 -10.94
C VAL A 301 -0.73 15.57 -10.43
N CYS A 302 -1.22 16.37 -9.48
CA CYS A 302 -2.56 16.25 -8.94
C CYS A 302 -3.59 16.76 -9.97
N VAL A 303 -4.43 15.88 -10.47
CA VAL A 303 -5.47 16.19 -11.47
C VAL A 303 -6.78 15.57 -11.07
N CYS A 304 -7.87 15.94 -11.76
CA CYS A 304 -9.16 15.31 -11.52
C CYS A 304 -9.13 13.83 -11.86
N SER A 305 -9.94 13.06 -11.13
CA SER A 305 -10.16 11.64 -11.41
C SER A 305 -10.47 11.41 -12.90
N GLY A 306 -9.94 10.33 -13.46
CA GLY A 306 -10.10 9.99 -14.87
C GLY A 306 -11.56 9.65 -15.26
N ALA A 307 -11.72 9.13 -16.47
CA ALA A 307 -13.03 8.70 -16.96
C ALA A 307 -13.65 7.59 -16.08
N THR A 308 -14.91 7.77 -15.68
CA THR A 308 -15.74 6.78 -14.99
C THR A 308 -16.91 6.38 -15.88
N ALA A 309 -17.69 5.36 -15.48
CA ALA A 309 -18.91 4.97 -16.19
C ALA A 309 -19.95 6.11 -16.30
N TYR A 310 -19.84 7.13 -15.44
CA TYR A 310 -20.78 8.26 -15.38
C TYR A 310 -20.31 9.48 -16.18
N GLY A 311 -19.07 9.52 -16.64
CA GLY A 311 -18.49 10.66 -17.35
C GLY A 311 -17.04 10.94 -16.98
N THR A 312 -16.53 12.07 -17.46
CA THR A 312 -15.16 12.54 -17.27
C THR A 312 -15.14 13.77 -16.36
N TRP A 313 -14.11 13.94 -15.52
CA TRP A 313 -14.04 15.06 -14.58
C TRP A 313 -13.07 16.14 -15.07
N PHE A 314 -13.42 17.40 -14.90
CA PHE A 314 -12.57 18.55 -15.21
C PHE A 314 -12.41 19.47 -14.00
N TRP A 315 -11.34 20.26 -14.01
CA TRP A 315 -11.09 21.24 -12.96
C TRP A 315 -11.73 22.58 -13.30
N ASN A 316 -12.71 23.02 -12.50
CA ASN A 316 -13.42 24.28 -12.76
C ASN A 316 -12.75 25.53 -12.13
N GLY A 317 -11.55 25.39 -11.57
CA GLY A 317 -10.87 26.43 -10.80
C GLY A 317 -10.93 26.24 -9.28
N THR A 318 -11.91 25.48 -8.77
CA THR A 318 -12.14 25.28 -7.33
C THR A 318 -12.23 23.82 -6.91
N GLN A 319 -12.83 22.97 -7.72
CA GLN A 319 -13.00 21.54 -7.48
C GLN A 319 -13.13 20.78 -8.79
N CYS A 320 -12.99 19.45 -8.72
CA CYS A 320 -13.29 18.59 -9.85
C CYS A 320 -14.81 18.44 -10.01
N VAL A 321 -15.29 18.71 -11.22
CA VAL A 321 -16.71 18.63 -11.59
C VAL A 321 -16.84 17.67 -12.76
N LEU A 322 -17.95 16.92 -12.81
CA LEU A 322 -18.23 16.01 -13.91
C LEU A 322 -18.65 16.81 -15.15
N CYS A 323 -18.04 16.51 -16.29
CA CYS A 323 -18.53 16.97 -17.58
C CYS A 323 -19.94 16.42 -17.84
N PRO A 324 -20.79 17.12 -18.60
CA PRO A 324 -22.11 16.60 -18.95
C PRO A 324 -22.01 15.24 -19.67
N LEU A 325 -23.06 14.42 -19.57
CA LEU A 325 -23.03 13.07 -20.14
C LEU A 325 -22.77 13.12 -21.66
N GLY A 326 -21.79 12.34 -22.12
CA GLY A 326 -21.36 12.32 -23.52
C GLY A 326 -20.29 13.37 -23.87
N TRP A 327 -19.87 14.21 -22.93
CA TRP A 327 -18.77 15.16 -23.09
C TRP A 327 -17.45 14.56 -22.62
N LEU A 328 -16.36 14.97 -23.26
CA LEU A 328 -15.00 14.52 -22.96
C LEU A 328 -14.23 15.64 -22.26
N ASN A 329 -13.53 15.35 -21.16
CA ASN A 329 -12.67 16.33 -20.53
C ASN A 329 -11.28 16.38 -21.18
N TYR A 330 -10.70 17.57 -21.23
CA TYR A 330 -9.27 17.75 -21.40
C TYR A 330 -8.80 19.03 -20.71
N GLY A 331 -7.86 18.87 -19.77
CA GLY A 331 -7.42 19.95 -18.90
C GLY A 331 -8.57 20.50 -18.05
N VAL A 332 -8.89 21.78 -18.25
CA VAL A 332 -9.92 22.52 -17.51
C VAL A 332 -11.22 22.71 -18.30
N TYR A 333 -11.39 22.01 -19.43
CA TYR A 333 -12.54 22.15 -20.31
C TYR A 333 -13.23 20.80 -20.57
N CYS A 334 -14.49 20.87 -20.97
CA CYS A 334 -15.28 19.75 -21.45
C CYS A 334 -15.63 19.97 -22.92
N TYR A 335 -15.51 18.96 -23.75
CA TYR A 335 -15.71 19.07 -25.19
C TYR A 335 -16.84 18.17 -25.65
N TYR A 336 -17.65 18.67 -26.57
CA TYR A 336 -18.71 17.90 -27.19
C TYR A 336 -18.71 18.05 -28.70
N ASN A 337 -18.67 16.90 -29.36
CA ASN A 337 -18.73 16.78 -30.81
C ASN A 337 -20.19 16.53 -31.20
N SER A 338 -20.90 17.59 -31.59
CA SER A 338 -22.30 17.47 -32.02
C SER A 338 -22.37 17.00 -33.47
N PRO A 339 -22.92 15.80 -33.74
CA PRO A 339 -23.13 15.35 -35.12
C PRO A 339 -24.35 16.00 -35.77
N ILE A 340 -25.17 16.74 -35.01
CA ILE A 340 -26.42 17.34 -35.49
C ILE A 340 -26.07 18.64 -36.22
N PRO A 341 -26.31 18.74 -37.53
CA PRO A 341 -25.96 19.94 -38.27
C PRO A 341 -26.85 21.12 -37.87
N ALA A 342 -26.24 22.29 -37.71
CA ALA A 342 -26.92 23.54 -37.43
C ALA A 342 -26.23 24.69 -38.16
N THR A 343 -26.92 25.81 -38.31
CA THR A 343 -26.25 27.06 -38.70
C THR A 343 -25.36 27.52 -37.56
N GLN A 344 -24.30 28.26 -37.86
CA GLN A 344 -23.32 28.62 -36.83
C GLN A 344 -23.92 29.39 -35.63
N PRO A 345 -24.85 30.36 -35.83
CA PRO A 345 -25.49 31.04 -34.70
C PRO A 345 -26.31 30.09 -33.82
N VAL A 346 -26.99 29.11 -34.42
CA VAL A 346 -27.78 28.09 -33.71
C VAL A 346 -26.86 27.11 -32.98
N ALA A 347 -25.75 26.71 -33.60
CA ALA A 347 -24.73 25.88 -32.98
C ALA A 347 -24.14 26.56 -31.73
N ARG A 348 -23.84 27.86 -31.83
CA ARG A 348 -23.36 28.65 -30.68
C ARG A 348 -24.39 28.74 -29.56
N GLU A 349 -25.64 29.03 -29.89
CA GLU A 349 -26.73 29.08 -28.91
C GLU A 349 -26.87 27.73 -28.19
N TYR A 350 -26.77 26.62 -28.92
CA TYR A 350 -26.75 25.28 -28.33
C TYR A 350 -25.59 25.13 -27.33
N CYS A 351 -24.35 25.47 -27.69
CA CYS A 351 -23.22 25.39 -26.76
C CYS A 351 -23.46 26.21 -25.49
N GLN A 352 -23.99 27.43 -25.64
CA GLN A 352 -24.28 28.34 -24.52
C GLN A 352 -25.37 27.83 -23.58
N GLN A 353 -26.37 27.11 -24.10
CA GLN A 353 -27.40 26.46 -23.27
C GLN A 353 -26.82 25.41 -22.32
N TYR A 354 -25.68 24.80 -22.66
CA TYR A 354 -24.96 23.84 -21.81
C TYR A 354 -23.81 24.47 -21.01
N GLY A 355 -23.73 25.81 -20.98
CA GLY A 355 -22.71 26.55 -20.23
C GLY A 355 -21.33 26.62 -20.91
N GLY A 356 -21.25 26.24 -22.19
CA GLY A 356 -20.04 26.35 -23.02
C GLY A 356 -20.14 27.41 -24.09
N ASP A 357 -19.23 27.38 -25.06
CA ASP A 357 -19.33 28.11 -26.34
C ASP A 357 -18.78 27.20 -27.46
N LEU A 358 -18.81 27.66 -28.71
CA LEU A 358 -18.12 26.95 -29.79
C LEU A 358 -16.61 26.91 -29.50
N LEU A 359 -15.98 25.76 -29.79
CA LEU A 359 -14.57 25.48 -29.54
C LEU A 359 -13.65 26.61 -30.01
N TYR A 360 -12.72 27.02 -29.16
CA TYR A 360 -11.53 27.75 -29.58
C TYR A 360 -10.29 26.93 -29.24
N ILE A 361 -9.21 27.10 -30.00
CA ILE A 361 -7.98 26.31 -29.81
C ILE A 361 -6.87 27.24 -29.32
N GLU A 362 -6.34 26.98 -28.12
CA GLU A 362 -5.32 27.78 -27.44
C GLU A 362 -3.91 27.18 -27.52
N SER A 363 -3.78 25.87 -27.77
CA SER A 363 -2.48 25.19 -27.71
C SER A 363 -2.37 23.95 -28.60
N GLN A 364 -1.15 23.54 -28.98
CA GLN A 364 -0.92 22.38 -29.85
C GLN A 364 -1.42 21.11 -29.18
N THR A 365 -1.25 21.05 -27.87
CA THR A 365 -1.64 19.90 -27.07
C THR A 365 -3.16 19.75 -27.02
N GLU A 366 -3.90 20.86 -26.94
CA GLU A 366 -5.36 20.87 -27.09
C GLU A 366 -5.79 20.46 -28.50
N PHE A 367 -5.15 20.99 -29.54
CA PHE A 367 -5.46 20.60 -30.91
C PHE A 367 -5.24 19.10 -31.16
N ASN A 368 -4.10 18.55 -30.71
CA ASN A 368 -3.78 17.12 -30.80
C ASN A 368 -4.78 16.25 -30.03
N PHE A 369 -5.43 16.79 -29.00
CA PHE A 369 -6.53 16.12 -28.32
C PHE A 369 -7.81 16.16 -29.17
N ILE A 370 -8.17 17.30 -29.77
CA ILE A 370 -9.41 17.48 -30.53
C ILE A 370 -9.39 16.76 -31.88
N GLU A 371 -8.32 16.90 -32.67
CA GLU A 371 -8.21 16.41 -34.05
C GLU A 371 -8.72 14.96 -34.23
N PRO A 372 -8.18 13.94 -33.53
CA PRO A 372 -8.62 12.55 -33.73
C PRO A 372 -10.07 12.30 -33.28
N ARG A 373 -10.60 13.14 -32.39
CA ARG A 373 -11.98 13.02 -31.85
C ARG A 373 -13.00 13.74 -32.73
N ALA A 374 -12.58 14.80 -33.41
CA ALA A 374 -13.38 15.58 -34.34
C ALA A 374 -13.46 14.93 -35.74
N ALA A 375 -12.42 14.22 -36.18
CA ALA A 375 -12.38 13.59 -37.50
C ALA A 375 -13.63 12.74 -37.86
N PRO A 376 -14.20 11.92 -36.95
CA PRO A 376 -15.42 11.15 -37.26
C PRO A 376 -16.66 12.01 -37.57
N ILE A 377 -16.86 13.12 -36.85
CA ILE A 377 -18.01 14.01 -37.09
C ILE A 377 -17.80 14.87 -38.34
N ILE A 378 -16.55 15.28 -38.61
CA ILE A 378 -16.19 16.01 -39.82
C ILE A 378 -16.38 15.13 -41.06
N GLY A 379 -16.06 13.83 -40.97
CA GLY A 379 -16.10 12.90 -42.11
C GLY A 379 -17.46 12.77 -42.82
N SER A 380 -18.57 13.12 -42.17
CA SER A 380 -19.92 13.08 -42.79
C SER A 380 -20.26 14.34 -43.60
N TYR A 381 -19.65 15.49 -43.27
CA TYR A 381 -19.96 16.80 -43.87
C TYR A 381 -18.73 17.50 -44.46
N ASN A 382 -17.57 16.86 -44.37
CA ASN A 382 -16.23 17.39 -44.62
C ASN A 382 -15.83 18.60 -43.76
N LEU A 383 -16.76 19.19 -43.00
CA LEU A 383 -16.58 20.41 -42.21
C LEU A 383 -17.33 20.32 -40.87
N ALA A 384 -16.80 20.94 -39.82
CA ALA A 384 -17.50 21.20 -38.55
C ALA A 384 -17.23 22.62 -38.03
N PHE A 385 -18.25 23.32 -37.53
CA PHE A 385 -18.11 24.67 -37.00
C PHE A 385 -17.30 24.72 -35.69
N VAL A 386 -16.49 25.78 -35.57
CA VAL A 386 -15.75 26.18 -34.38
C VAL A 386 -15.97 27.66 -34.08
N GLY A 387 -15.53 28.13 -32.91
CA GLY A 387 -15.89 29.40 -32.30
C GLY A 387 -15.19 30.64 -32.87
N TYR A 388 -14.99 30.66 -34.18
CA TYR A 388 -14.29 31.74 -34.87
C TYR A 388 -15.27 32.59 -35.70
N ILE A 389 -15.10 33.93 -35.66
CA ILE A 389 -15.84 34.91 -36.49
C ILE A 389 -14.89 35.88 -37.18
N THR A 390 -15.16 36.20 -38.45
CA THR A 390 -14.62 37.41 -39.10
C THR A 390 -15.27 38.67 -38.52
N LEU A 391 -14.50 39.46 -37.77
CA LEU A 391 -14.95 40.78 -37.32
C LEU A 391 -14.65 41.80 -38.42
N ASN A 392 -15.71 42.32 -39.03
CA ASN A 392 -15.77 43.48 -39.92
C ASN A 392 -15.40 43.33 -41.40
N SER A 393 -16.32 43.84 -42.23
CA SER A 393 -16.19 44.13 -43.65
C SER A 393 -15.19 45.26 -43.99
N THR A 394 -14.59 45.90 -42.99
CA THR A 394 -13.66 47.04 -43.13
C THR A 394 -12.19 46.68 -42.90
N SER A 395 -11.88 45.46 -42.44
CA SER A 395 -10.49 44.99 -42.28
C SER A 395 -10.39 43.51 -42.67
N PRO A 396 -10.29 43.22 -43.99
CA PRO A 396 -9.95 41.90 -44.49
C PRO A 396 -8.79 41.27 -43.72
N GLY A 397 -8.96 40.03 -43.25
CA GLY A 397 -7.85 39.29 -42.64
C GLY A 397 -7.74 39.36 -41.11
N SER A 398 -8.66 40.01 -40.38
CA SER A 398 -8.62 40.02 -38.90
C SER A 398 -9.51 38.94 -38.27
N PHE A 399 -8.89 38.07 -37.48
CA PHE A 399 -9.50 36.87 -36.92
C PHE A 399 -9.61 36.99 -35.38
N THR A 400 -10.81 36.85 -34.79
CA THR A 400 -11.03 36.77 -33.34
C THR A 400 -11.93 35.59 -32.95
N TRP A 401 -11.57 34.90 -31.86
CA TRP A 401 -12.39 33.87 -31.24
C TRP A 401 -13.56 34.49 -30.46
N TYR A 402 -14.66 33.76 -30.26
CA TYR A 402 -15.80 34.25 -29.46
C TYR A 402 -15.46 34.62 -28.02
N ASN A 403 -14.39 34.04 -27.45
CA ASN A 403 -13.89 34.38 -26.12
C ASN A 403 -13.12 35.71 -26.07
N GLY A 404 -13.01 36.43 -27.20
CA GLY A 404 -12.32 37.71 -27.31
C GLY A 404 -10.79 37.61 -27.50
N LYS A 405 -10.22 36.39 -27.55
CA LYS A 405 -8.80 36.21 -27.84
C LYS A 405 -8.52 36.40 -29.33
N THR A 406 -7.50 37.19 -29.63
CA THR A 406 -7.06 37.42 -31.02
C THR A 406 -6.46 36.15 -31.60
N PHE A 407 -6.86 35.80 -32.82
CA PHE A 407 -6.20 34.75 -33.58
C PHE A 407 -4.83 35.28 -34.02
N THR A 408 -3.78 34.91 -33.30
CA THR A 408 -2.40 35.15 -33.75
C THR A 408 -1.89 33.85 -34.35
N GLY A 409 -1.59 33.84 -35.65
CA GLY A 409 -0.97 32.68 -36.34
C GLY A 409 0.41 32.26 -35.78
N ALA A 410 0.89 32.92 -34.72
CA ALA A 410 2.10 32.60 -33.96
C ALA A 410 1.83 31.97 -32.57
N HIS A 411 0.57 31.93 -32.09
CA HIS A 411 0.18 31.28 -30.83
C HIS A 411 -0.93 30.25 -30.97
N THR A 412 -1.63 30.21 -32.11
CA THR A 412 -2.30 28.98 -32.48
C THR A 412 -1.22 27.99 -32.92
N PRO A 413 -1.43 26.71 -32.69
CA PRO A 413 -0.45 25.68 -33.05
C PRO A 413 -0.24 25.65 -34.56
N ASP A 414 0.50 24.68 -35.08
CA ASP A 414 0.57 24.36 -36.50
C ASP A 414 -0.80 23.88 -37.05
N VAL A 415 -1.89 24.62 -36.80
CA VAL A 415 -3.21 24.48 -37.39
C VAL A 415 -3.15 25.24 -38.70
N TRP A 416 -2.61 24.55 -39.69
CA TRP A 416 -2.52 25.05 -41.05
C TRP A 416 -3.93 25.38 -41.55
N TRP A 417 -4.02 26.44 -42.35
CA TRP A 417 -5.16 26.59 -43.22
C TRP A 417 -5.15 25.45 -44.24
N CYS A 418 -6.31 24.85 -44.51
CA CYS A 418 -6.40 23.70 -45.42
C CYS A 418 -5.92 24.01 -46.83
N GLU A 419 -6.02 25.28 -47.24
CA GLU A 419 -5.62 25.77 -48.54
C GLU A 419 -4.61 26.89 -48.33
N ALA A 420 -3.58 26.97 -49.18
CA ALA A 420 -2.55 28.01 -49.10
C ALA A 420 -3.10 29.45 -49.26
N ASN A 421 -4.34 29.57 -49.73
CA ASN A 421 -5.07 30.81 -49.94
C ASN A 421 -6.20 31.04 -48.91
N SER A 422 -6.36 30.14 -47.92
CA SER A 422 -7.28 30.35 -46.81
C SER A 422 -6.60 31.20 -45.72
N PRO A 423 -7.36 32.05 -45.00
CA PRO A 423 -8.80 32.19 -45.11
C PRO A 423 -9.21 33.00 -46.36
N TYR A 424 -10.27 32.56 -47.04
CA TYR A 424 -10.81 33.22 -48.24
C TYR A 424 -11.54 34.53 -47.95
N GLY A 425 -11.66 34.91 -46.67
CA GLY A 425 -12.17 36.18 -46.20
C GLY A 425 -11.48 37.39 -46.83
N TYR A 426 -12.04 37.85 -47.95
CA TYR A 426 -11.69 39.04 -48.74
C TYR A 426 -10.35 38.98 -49.50
N GLN A 427 -10.28 38.19 -50.57
CA GLN A 427 -9.44 38.56 -51.72
C GLN A 427 -10.29 39.40 -52.70
N PRO A 428 -10.01 40.69 -52.93
CA PRO A 428 -10.77 41.53 -53.87
C PRO A 428 -10.69 41.05 -55.33
N THR A 429 -9.89 40.02 -55.63
CA THR A 429 -9.47 39.68 -56.99
C THR A 429 -9.70 38.23 -57.41
N TYR A 430 -10.26 37.35 -56.57
CA TYR A 430 -10.57 35.97 -56.97
C TYR A 430 -12.04 35.78 -57.34
N SER A 431 -12.34 36.07 -58.60
CA SER A 431 -13.63 35.85 -59.27
C SER A 431 -13.79 34.39 -59.74
N TYR A 432 -14.03 33.43 -58.83
CA TYR A 432 -14.45 32.07 -59.22
C TYR A 432 -15.79 31.58 -58.63
N ARG A 433 -16.51 32.38 -57.82
CA ARG A 433 -17.92 32.08 -57.50
C ARG A 433 -18.84 33.20 -57.98
N SER A 434 -19.04 33.24 -59.29
CA SER A 434 -20.02 34.10 -59.94
C SER A 434 -21.45 33.61 -59.64
N SER A 435 -22.08 34.11 -58.56
CA SER A 435 -23.55 34.30 -58.45
C SER A 435 -24.07 34.63 -57.03
N ALA A 436 -23.24 34.73 -56.00
CA ALA A 436 -23.72 35.09 -54.65
C ALA A 436 -23.34 36.53 -54.28
N THR A 437 -24.30 37.27 -53.75
CA THR A 437 -24.18 38.59 -53.12
C THR A 437 -22.96 38.71 -52.19
N PRO A 438 -22.36 39.91 -51.98
CA PRO A 438 -21.27 40.10 -51.03
C PRO A 438 -21.72 39.62 -49.65
N GLN A 439 -21.18 38.49 -49.17
CA GLN A 439 -21.56 37.95 -47.88
C GLN A 439 -20.80 38.69 -46.78
N VAL A 440 -21.56 39.19 -45.80
CA VAL A 440 -21.08 40.14 -44.78
C VAL A 440 -20.29 39.45 -43.65
N GLN A 441 -20.29 38.12 -43.57
CA GLN A 441 -19.67 37.38 -42.47
C GLN A 441 -19.23 35.97 -42.88
N ALA A 442 -17.98 35.60 -42.60
CA ALA A 442 -17.48 34.23 -42.69
C ALA A 442 -17.26 33.65 -41.28
N CYS A 443 -17.47 32.35 -41.14
CA CYS A 443 -17.37 31.63 -39.88
C CYS A 443 -16.29 30.56 -39.97
N GLY A 444 -15.66 30.23 -38.86
CA GLY A 444 -14.60 29.22 -38.84
C GLY A 444 -15.14 27.81 -38.78
N ALA A 445 -14.48 26.93 -39.51
CA ALA A 445 -14.73 25.51 -39.52
C ALA A 445 -13.40 24.73 -39.48
N LEU A 446 -13.45 23.52 -38.94
CA LEU A 446 -12.43 22.50 -39.14
C LEU A 446 -12.83 21.62 -40.32
N GLN A 447 -11.85 21.29 -41.16
CA GLN A 447 -12.04 20.44 -42.34
C GLN A 447 -11.05 19.28 -42.30
N VAL A 448 -11.46 18.11 -42.81
CA VAL A 448 -10.54 17.01 -43.08
C VAL A 448 -9.93 17.21 -44.48
N TYR A 449 -8.61 17.25 -44.55
CA TYR A 449 -7.84 17.44 -45.78
C TYR A 449 -6.84 16.28 -45.97
N GLY A 450 -6.69 15.82 -47.21
CA GLY A 450 -5.75 14.72 -47.54
C GLY A 450 -6.07 13.37 -46.91
N GLY A 451 -7.31 13.17 -46.42
CA GLY A 451 -7.81 11.89 -45.91
C GLY A 451 -7.74 11.70 -44.39
N THR A 452 -6.82 12.37 -43.69
CA THR A 452 -6.66 12.22 -42.22
C THR A 452 -6.34 13.51 -41.47
N ASN A 453 -5.85 14.56 -42.13
CA ASN A 453 -5.39 15.76 -41.42
C ASN A 453 -6.56 16.69 -41.18
N VAL A 454 -6.67 17.25 -39.97
CA VAL A 454 -7.65 18.31 -39.68
C VAL A 454 -6.96 19.67 -39.78
N CYS A 455 -7.60 20.61 -40.44
CA CYS A 455 -7.07 21.95 -40.67
C CYS A 455 -8.19 22.99 -40.58
N MET A 456 -7.82 24.26 -40.41
CA MET A 456 -8.79 25.36 -40.35
C MET A 456 -9.24 25.79 -41.75
N ASN A 457 -10.52 26.15 -41.86
CA ASN A 457 -11.10 26.77 -43.04
C ASN A 457 -12.15 27.81 -42.64
N ASP A 458 -12.46 28.74 -43.54
CA ASP A 458 -13.61 29.64 -43.43
C ASP A 458 -14.77 29.13 -44.28
N TRP A 459 -15.99 29.32 -43.79
CA TRP A 459 -17.20 28.85 -44.46
C TRP A 459 -18.40 29.78 -44.21
N TRP A 460 -19.46 29.58 -44.99
CA TRP A 460 -20.70 30.33 -44.84
C TRP A 460 -21.34 30.06 -43.48
N CYS A 461 -21.54 31.10 -42.68
CA CYS A 461 -22.19 31.00 -41.36
C CYS A 461 -23.62 30.41 -41.43
N SER A 462 -24.28 30.54 -42.59
CA SER A 462 -25.61 29.99 -42.86
C SER A 462 -25.61 28.53 -43.32
N ALA A 463 -24.43 27.91 -43.53
CA ALA A 463 -24.35 26.49 -43.83
C ALA A 463 -24.81 25.67 -42.64
N SER A 464 -25.40 24.50 -42.88
CA SER A 464 -25.82 23.57 -41.85
C SER A 464 -24.74 22.52 -41.67
N LEU A 465 -23.92 22.63 -40.62
CA LEU A 465 -22.75 21.77 -40.37
C LEU A 465 -22.78 21.24 -38.93
N PRO A 466 -22.17 20.06 -38.66
CA PRO A 466 -21.88 19.65 -37.29
C PRO A 466 -20.97 20.68 -36.61
N PHE A 467 -20.84 20.61 -35.29
CA PHE A 467 -20.10 21.62 -34.54
C PHE A 467 -19.44 21.04 -33.29
N ILE A 468 -18.43 21.74 -32.78
CA ILE A 468 -17.70 21.36 -31.58
C ILE A 468 -17.91 22.41 -30.50
N SER A 469 -18.36 21.96 -29.33
CA SER A 469 -18.50 22.78 -28.12
C SER A 469 -17.32 22.58 -27.19
N GLN A 470 -17.00 23.62 -26.41
CA GLN A 470 -16.02 23.65 -25.32
C GLN A 470 -16.62 24.28 -24.06
#